data_AF-A0A8E0ID07-F1
#
_entry.id   AF-A0A8E0ID07-F1
#
_cell.length_a   1.000
_cell.length_b   1.000
_cell.length_c   1.000
_cell.angle_alpha   90.00
_cell.angle_beta   90.00
_cell.angle_gamma   90.00
#
_symmetry.space_group_name_H-M   'P 1'
#
loop_
_entity.id
_entity.type
_entity.pdbx_description
1 polymer ?
#
loop_
_entity_poly.entity_id
_entity_poly.type
_entity_poly.pdbx_seq_one_letter_code
_entity_poly.pdbx_strand_id
1 'polypeptide(L)'
;MECIFGLDISKHTANVAVLIDRQVIKEFKLSSNREGFERLEDELNSFREPKIIFESTGIYSRPWRAFFQRNGWLYTEINPLKA
;
A
#
# COMPACT_ATOMS: atom_id res chain seq x y z
N MET A 1 4.18 -17.79 6.52
CA MET A 1 3.42 -16.66 7.07
C MET A 1 3.34 -15.62 5.98
N GLU A 2 2.18 -15.50 5.36
CA GLU A 2 1.97 -14.54 4.26
C GLU A 2 1.56 -13.20 4.86
N CYS A 3 2.31 -12.14 4.57
CA CYS A 3 1.97 -10.77 4.96
C CYS A 3 1.48 -10.00 3.73
N ILE A 4 0.29 -9.41 3.83
CA ILE A 4 -0.33 -8.62 2.76
C ILE A 4 -0.65 -7.23 3.28
N PHE A 5 -0.20 -6.22 2.57
CA PHE A 5 -0.61 -4.83 2.73
C PHE A 5 -1.67 -4.53 1.67
N GLY A 6 -2.92 -4.38 2.09
CA GLY A 6 -4.01 -3.88 1.26
C GLY A 6 -4.14 -2.38 1.42
N LEU A 7 -4.04 -1.60 0.33
CA LEU A 7 -4.18 -0.14 0.36
C LEU A 7 -5.38 0.30 -0.48
N ASP A 8 -6.24 1.11 0.11
CA ASP A 8 -7.28 1.87 -0.57
C ASP A 8 -6.82 3.33 -0.73
N ILE A 9 -6.50 3.72 -1.97
CA ILE A 9 -5.88 5.01 -2.28
C ILE A 9 -6.93 6.03 -2.72
N SER A 10 -6.96 7.14 -1.99
CA SER A 10 -7.72 8.34 -2.30
C SER A 10 -6.80 9.50 -2.69
N LYS A 11 -7.38 10.66 -3.04
CA LYS A 11 -6.65 11.86 -3.51
C LYS A 11 -5.46 12.28 -2.64
N HIS A 12 -5.61 12.24 -1.32
CA HIS A 12 -4.61 12.76 -0.38
C HIS A 12 -4.15 11.74 0.65
N THR A 13 -4.80 10.58 0.72
CA THR A 13 -4.57 9.60 1.77
C THR A 13 -4.70 8.17 1.26
N ALA A 14 -4.12 7.22 1.97
CA ALA A 14 -4.39 5.80 1.79
C ALA A 14 -4.83 5.18 3.12
N ASN A 15 -5.90 4.40 3.10
CA ASN A 15 -6.20 3.48 4.18
C ASN A 15 -5.40 2.20 3.93
N VAL A 16 -4.73 1.65 4.94
CA VAL A 16 -4.01 0.39 4.80
C VAL A 16 -4.44 -0.61 5.86
N ALA A 17 -4.66 -1.83 5.42
CA ALA A 17 -4.87 -3.01 6.23
C ALA A 17 -3.69 -3.96 6.05
N VAL A 18 -3.12 -4.41 7.16
CA VAL A 18 -2.05 -5.42 7.18
C VAL A 18 -2.66 -6.74 7.61
N LEU A 19 -2.53 -7.74 6.75
CA LEU A 19 -3.03 -9.09 6.97
C LEU A 19 -1.87 -10.05 7.16
N ILE A 20 -1.97 -10.91 8.17
CA ILE A 20 -1.13 -12.09 8.34
C ILE A 20 -2.01 -13.32 8.26
N ASP A 21 -1.68 -14.24 7.36
CA ASP A 21 -2.41 -15.51 7.19
C ASP A 21 -3.95 -15.27 7.08
N ARG A 22 -4.30 -14.22 6.32
CA ARG A 22 -5.68 -13.73 6.04
C ARG A 22 -6.43 -13.11 7.21
N GLN A 23 -5.77 -12.87 8.34
CA GLN A 23 -6.35 -12.12 9.45
C GLN A 23 -5.80 -10.70 9.46
N VAL A 24 -6.68 -9.71 9.56
CA VAL A 24 -6.28 -8.31 9.74
C VAL A 24 -5.67 -8.17 11.13
N ILE A 25 -4.40 -7.78 11.18
CA ILE A 25 -3.67 -7.56 12.44
C ILE A 25 -3.48 -6.09 12.77
N LYS A 26 -3.59 -5.21 11.76
CA LYS A 26 -3.34 -3.78 11.89
C LYS A 26 -4.04 -3.00 10.80
N GLU A 27 -4.59 -1.86 11.16
CA GLU A 27 -5.16 -0.89 10.22
C GLU A 27 -4.67 0.51 10.58
N PHE A 28 -4.36 1.31 9.56
CA PHE A 28 -3.96 2.70 9.75
C PHE A 28 -4.18 3.52 8.49
N LYS A 29 -4.08 4.84 8.64
CA LYS A 29 -4.20 5.81 7.55
C LYS A 29 -2.88 6.52 7.32
N LEU A 30 -2.53 6.72 6.06
CA LEU A 30 -1.35 7.43 5.61
C LEU A 30 -1.74 8.64 4.76
N SER A 31 -0.94 9.70 4.83
CA SER A 31 -0.98 10.82 3.89
C SER A 31 -0.18 10.50 2.63
N SER A 32 -0.62 11.00 1.47
CA SER A 32 0.11 10.87 0.19
C SER A 32 1.19 11.96 0.09
N ASN A 33 2.06 11.99 1.09
CA ASN A 33 3.20 12.89 1.19
C ASN A 33 4.42 12.11 1.69
N ARG A 34 5.56 12.81 1.79
CA ARG A 34 6.83 12.22 2.21
C ARG A 34 6.72 11.45 3.53
N GLU A 35 6.14 12.07 4.56
CA GLU A 35 6.00 11.45 5.89
C GLU A 35 5.18 10.16 5.86
N GLY A 36 4.07 10.15 5.09
CA GLY A 36 3.27 8.93 4.94
C GLY A 36 3.99 7.83 4.17
N PHE A 37 4.85 8.18 3.21
CA PHE A 37 5.68 7.21 2.49
C PHE A 37 6.82 6.65 3.36
N GLU A 38 7.50 7.49 4.14
CA GLU A 38 8.52 7.06 5.11
C GLU A 38 7.91 6.09 6.13
N ARG A 39 6.74 6.43 6.69
CA ARG A 39 6.02 5.53 7.59
C ARG A 39 5.62 4.21 6.91
N LEU A 40 5.17 4.24 5.65
CA LEU A 40 4.86 3.00 4.93
C LEU A 40 6.09 2.12 4.74
N GLU A 41 7.24 2.72 4.44
CA GLU A 41 8.50 2.00 4.26
C GLU A 41 8.94 1.30 5.55
N ASP A 42 8.86 1.99 6.69
CA ASP A 42 9.16 1.41 8.00
C ASP A 42 8.25 0.22 8.33
N GLU A 43 6.96 0.34 8.02
CA GLU A 43 5.99 -0.74 8.22
C GLU A 43 6.29 -1.93 7.31
N LEU A 44 6.57 -1.71 6.02
CA LEU A 44 6.90 -2.79 5.08
C LEU A 44 8.18 -3.53 5.49
N ASN A 45 9.22 -2.79 5.89
CA ASN A 45 10.49 -3.37 6.34
C ASN A 45 10.38 -4.14 7.66
N SER A 46 9.31 -3.93 8.43
CA SER A 46 9.04 -4.71 9.65
C SER A 46 8.54 -6.13 9.37
N PHE A 47 8.24 -6.46 8.11
CA PHE A 47 7.81 -7.79 7.69
C PHE A 47 8.77 -8.40 6.66
N ARG A 48 8.85 -9.74 6.65
CA ARG A 48 9.62 -10.45 5.63
C ARG A 48 8.79 -10.63 4.36
N GLU A 49 9.29 -10.07 3.26
CA GLU A 49 8.73 -10.25 1.91
C GLU A 49 7.21 -9.93 1.83
N PRO A 50 6.76 -8.74 2.31
CA PRO A 50 5.35 -8.37 2.26
C PRO A 50 4.86 -8.25 0.82
N LYS A 51 3.64 -8.70 0.57
CA LYS A 51 2.93 -8.44 -0.69
C LYS A 51 2.14 -7.15 -0.57
N ILE A 52 2.21 -6.32 -1.60
CA ILE A 52 1.48 -5.06 -1.65
C ILE A 52 0.38 -5.16 -2.71
N ILE A 53 -0.85 -4.87 -2.30
CA ILE A 53 -2.00 -4.81 -3.19
C ILE A 53 -2.68 -3.47 -2.95
N PHE A 54 -2.98 -2.72 -4.01
CA PHE A 54 -3.71 -1.47 -3.85
C PHE A 54 -4.75 -1.23 -4.94
N GLU A 55 -5.83 -0.57 -4.54
CA GLU A 55 -6.86 -0.04 -5.42
C GLU A 55 -6.73 1.49 -5.48
N SER A 56 -6.98 2.07 -6.65
CA SER A 56 -6.98 3.54 -6.78
C SER A 56 -8.00 4.04 -7.78
N THR A 57 -8.57 5.22 -7.50
CA THR A 57 -9.44 5.92 -8.43
C THR A 57 -8.65 6.94 -9.25
N GLY A 58 -8.56 6.73 -10.56
CA GLY A 58 -7.98 7.69 -11.50
C GLY A 58 -6.48 7.93 -11.30
N ILE A 59 -6.06 9.21 -11.26
CA ILE A 59 -4.63 9.59 -11.30
C ILE A 59 -3.91 9.51 -9.95
N TYR A 60 -4.63 9.22 -8.86
CA TYR A 60 -4.10 9.35 -7.50
C TYR A 60 -3.18 8.20 -7.08
N SER A 61 -3.12 7.09 -7.84
CA SER A 61 -2.10 6.04 -7.66
C SER A 61 -0.71 6.42 -8.11
N ARG A 62 -0.55 7.45 -8.96
CA ARG A 62 0.76 7.77 -9.57
C ARG A 62 1.88 7.97 -8.54
N PRO A 63 1.69 8.73 -7.43
CA PRO A 63 2.72 8.89 -6.41
C PRO A 63 3.08 7.56 -5.73
N TRP A 64 2.08 6.72 -5.43
CA TRP A 64 2.27 5.41 -4.80
C TRP A 64 3.02 4.43 -5.71
N ARG A 65 2.63 4.32 -6.99
CA ARG A 65 3.38 3.55 -8.00
C ARG A 65 4.83 3.98 -8.06
N ALA A 66 5.06 5.28 -8.15
CA ALA A 66 6.40 5.83 -8.27
C ALA A 66 7.24 5.59 -6.99
N PHE A 67 6.62 5.59 -5.81
CA PHE A 67 7.26 5.20 -4.56
C PHE A 67 7.66 3.72 -4.57
N PHE A 68 6.72 2.82 -4.87
CA PHE A 68 7.01 1.38 -4.89
C PHE A 68 8.09 1.01 -5.91
N GLN A 69 8.01 1.57 -7.12
CA GLN A 69 9.01 1.33 -8.17
C GLN A 69 10.40 1.84 -7.78
N ARG A 70 10.49 3.04 -7.19
CA ARG A 70 11.79 3.61 -6.77
C ARG A 70 12.45 2.82 -5.65
N ASN A 71 11.65 2.26 -4.74
CA ASN A 71 12.13 1.51 -3.59
C ASN A 71 12.18 -0.01 -3.82
N GLY A 72 11.93 -0.47 -5.06
CA GLY A 72 12.06 -1.88 -5.42
C GLY A 72 10.95 -2.80 -4.88
N TRP A 73 9.83 -2.23 -4.43
CA TRP A 73 8.70 -3.01 -3.93
C TRP A 73 7.87 -3.60 -5.06
N LEU A 74 7.60 -4.90 -4.98
CA LEU A 74 6.63 -5.56 -5.85
C LEU A 74 5.21 -5.26 -5.37
N TYR A 75 4.36 -4.82 -6.29
CA TYR A 75 2.97 -4.49 -5.99
C TYR A 75 2.03 -4.98 -7.09
N THR A 76 0.78 -5.23 -6.70
CA THR A 76 -0.34 -5.43 -7.63
C THR A 76 -1.29 -4.25 -7.49
N GLU A 77 -1.54 -3.56 -8.60
CA GLU A 77 -2.59 -2.55 -8.65
C GLU A 77 -3.87 -3.16 -9.24
N ILE A 78 -4.97 -3.01 -8.51
CA ILE A 78 -6.31 -3.38 -8.96
C ILE A 78 -6.95 -2.14 -9.57
N ASN A 79 -7.39 -2.24 -10.83
CA ASN A 79 -8.09 -1.15 -11.50
C ASN A 79 -9.60 -1.27 -11.20
N PRO A 80 -10.21 -0.34 -10.45
CA PRO A 80 -11.64 -0.41 -10.13
C PRO A 80 -12.56 -0.22 -11.33
N LEU A 81 -12.05 0.27 -12.46
CA LEU A 81 -12.80 0.46 -13.71
C LEU A 81 -12.72 -0.75 -14.66
N LYS A 82 -12.01 -1.82 -14.27
CA LYS A 82 -11.96 -3.10 -14.99
C LYS A 82 -12.46 -4.21 -14.07
N ALA A 83 -13.76 -4.18 -13.77
CA ALA A 83 -14.51 -5.32 -13.26
C ALA A 83 -15.20 -6.04 -14.42
#